data_AF-A0A835USX2-F1
#
_entry.id   AF-A0A835USX2-F1
#
_cell.length_a   1.000
_cell.length_b   1.000
_cell.length_c   1.000
_cell.angle_alpha   90.00
_cell.angle_beta   90.00
_cell.angle_gamma   90.00
#
_symmetry.space_group_name_H-M   'P 1'
#
loop_
_entity.id
_entity.type
_entity.pdbx_description
1 polymer ?
#
loop_
_entity_poly.entity_id
_entity_poly.type
_entity_poly.pdbx_seq_one_letter_code
_entity_poly.pdbx_strand_id
1 'polypeptide(L)'
;MDVATIGYRLLVYLKYSFQGLAFPPGHGYLPLFRLPSVREELLNFLLEDSKESILQVPNSLKLSYKNFPNLCHILCLDTEATLDVLKCAFKDMEPIDDQSVNDQAVVLLSRENHHELENSQTQQTLVQRTTDVLISILDLESDLVNPSEIFDNTDTWPSERDINLLLEFIAYLVANKRAQVSATVLKHILKYLTSSKLAPEYLENKASQKEKQVLSVLKAVSQEIWNFSYVLPLCMEANFYQACGFIHYISGEYVSALDSYMKDIDEPVHAFSFVNEMLLQLKGTEALTFQSAVIQRIPELVKLSRECTFVLVIDQLGGECQNILSQLHSHPQSLFLFLKTVIDVHVSGTLNFSVPEADFNTHNLRLNDTCNELKDYFKKISNLPKILHNDMIQVTDELTELYLELLCQYESNSVLKFLETFDNYRLDNCLKICQEYGVKDAAAFLLERVGDVGSALVLLMSGIDEKIELLVTTVQNKFDEMTSRKLSDIEWLAKILELKEAYAVRDVLHASIGLCQRNTQRLDRQESDSLWFHLFDSMQPNL
;
A
#
# COMPACT_ATOMS: atom_id res chain seq x y z
N MET A 1 -12.49 6.39 -50.20
CA MET A 1 -11.66 6.18 -48.99
C MET A 1 -12.62 6.25 -47.83
N ASP A 2 -12.63 5.26 -46.95
CA ASP A 2 -13.57 5.19 -45.83
C ASP A 2 -13.33 6.36 -44.84
N VAL A 3 -14.40 7.03 -44.40
CA VAL A 3 -14.34 8.23 -43.54
C VAL A 3 -13.68 7.90 -42.22
N ALA A 4 -13.93 6.70 -41.67
CA ALA A 4 -13.27 6.23 -40.46
C ALA A 4 -11.74 6.08 -40.66
N THR A 5 -11.32 5.55 -41.82
CA THR A 5 -9.89 5.42 -42.15
C THR A 5 -9.18 6.78 -42.20
N ILE A 6 -9.83 7.83 -42.69
CA ILE A 6 -9.28 9.20 -42.68
C ILE A 6 -9.19 9.72 -41.25
N GLY A 7 -10.23 9.51 -40.44
CA GLY A 7 -10.27 9.93 -39.04
C GLY A 7 -9.16 9.30 -38.19
N TYR A 8 -8.92 7.99 -38.31
CA TYR A 8 -7.81 7.34 -37.59
C TYR A 8 -6.43 7.81 -38.06
N ARG A 9 -6.26 8.13 -39.35
CA ARG A 9 -5.01 8.75 -39.85
C ARG A 9 -4.79 10.13 -39.24
N LEU A 10 -5.86 10.91 -39.09
CA LEU A 10 -5.80 12.20 -38.42
C LEU A 10 -5.42 12.05 -36.94
N LEU A 11 -6.00 11.09 -36.21
CA LEU A 11 -5.64 10.80 -34.82
C LEU A 11 -4.16 10.44 -34.67
N VAL A 12 -3.62 9.59 -35.57
CA VAL A 12 -2.18 9.25 -35.58
C VAL A 12 -1.34 10.49 -35.86
N TYR A 13 -1.72 11.31 -36.84
CA TYR A 13 -1.02 12.57 -37.15
C TYR A 13 -0.99 13.52 -35.93
N LEU A 14 -2.13 13.71 -35.28
CA LEU A 14 -2.26 14.54 -34.08
C LEU A 14 -1.42 14.00 -32.93
N LYS A 15 -1.45 12.68 -32.69
CA LYS A 15 -0.65 12.02 -31.64
C LYS A 15 0.83 12.32 -31.81
N TYR A 16 1.37 12.10 -33.00
CA TYR A 16 2.79 12.32 -33.30
C TYR A 16 3.16 13.80 -33.16
N SER A 17 2.32 14.68 -33.72
CA SER A 17 2.54 16.13 -33.67
C SER A 17 2.56 16.66 -32.23
N PHE A 18 1.62 16.21 -31.38
CA PHE A 18 1.56 16.60 -29.97
C PHE A 18 2.72 16.05 -29.12
N GLN A 19 3.26 14.88 -29.49
CA GLN A 19 4.45 14.29 -28.86
C GLN A 19 5.77 14.92 -29.34
N GLY A 20 5.73 15.83 -30.32
CA GLY A 20 6.93 16.41 -30.91
C GLY A 20 7.65 15.44 -31.86
N LEU A 21 6.96 14.44 -32.39
CA LEU A 21 7.49 13.49 -33.36
C LEU A 21 7.15 13.93 -34.79
N ALA A 22 8.07 13.73 -35.72
CA ALA A 22 7.82 13.97 -37.14
C ALA A 22 6.85 12.91 -37.70
N PHE A 23 5.97 13.33 -38.60
CA PHE A 23 5.08 12.46 -39.36
C PHE A 23 5.49 12.44 -40.85
N PRO A 24 5.52 11.27 -41.52
CA PRO A 24 5.14 9.94 -41.04
C PRO A 24 6.11 9.37 -39.99
N PRO A 25 5.69 8.35 -39.20
CA PRO A 25 6.53 7.75 -38.16
C PRO A 25 7.92 7.33 -38.65
N GLY A 26 8.94 7.48 -37.81
CA GLY A 26 10.33 7.08 -38.10
C GLY A 26 11.23 8.19 -38.65
N HIS A 27 10.75 9.43 -38.72
CA HIS A 27 11.50 10.58 -39.28
C HIS A 27 12.07 11.53 -38.20
N GLY A 28 12.23 11.06 -36.96
CA GLY A 28 12.81 11.83 -35.86
C GLY A 28 11.82 12.78 -35.17
N TYR A 29 12.35 13.88 -34.61
CA TYR A 29 11.61 14.84 -33.80
C TYR A 29 11.33 16.15 -34.55
N LEU A 30 10.22 16.81 -34.21
CA LEU A 30 9.96 18.20 -34.59
C LEU A 30 10.94 19.13 -33.84
N PRO A 31 11.30 20.28 -34.41
CA PRO A 31 12.13 21.25 -33.70
C PRO A 31 11.48 21.64 -32.36
N LEU A 32 12.20 21.50 -31.24
CA LEU A 32 11.67 21.67 -29.88
C LEU A 32 11.01 23.04 -29.67
N PHE A 33 11.56 24.10 -30.27
CA PHE A 33 11.01 25.45 -30.21
C PHE A 33 9.68 25.62 -30.98
N ARG A 34 9.37 24.71 -31.92
CA ARG A 34 8.10 24.72 -32.69
C ARG A 34 7.00 23.93 -31.99
N LEU A 35 7.32 23.05 -31.04
CA LEU A 35 6.33 22.18 -30.42
C LEU A 35 5.22 22.96 -29.70
N PRO A 36 5.49 24.04 -28.94
CA PRO A 36 4.42 24.86 -28.35
C PRO A 36 3.49 25.45 -29.41
N SER A 37 4.03 26.05 -30.47
CA SER A 37 3.23 26.64 -31.55
C SER A 37 2.41 25.58 -32.30
N VAL A 38 2.97 24.39 -32.52
CA VAL A 38 2.26 23.29 -33.19
C VAL A 38 1.11 22.78 -32.32
N ARG A 39 1.33 22.63 -31.00
CA ARG A 39 0.27 22.26 -30.04
C ARG A 39 -0.85 23.30 -30.04
N GLU A 40 -0.50 24.58 -30.01
CA GLU A 40 -1.45 25.68 -30.04
C GLU A 40 -2.27 25.73 -31.35
N GLU A 41 -1.62 25.67 -32.51
CA GLU A 41 -2.28 25.70 -33.82
C GLU A 41 -3.27 24.53 -33.97
N LEU A 42 -2.83 23.31 -33.64
CA LEU A 42 -3.65 22.11 -33.76
C LEU A 42 -4.80 22.08 -32.76
N LEU A 43 -4.59 22.50 -31.50
CA LEU A 43 -5.66 22.60 -30.52
C LEU A 43 -6.67 23.68 -30.92
N ASN A 44 -6.23 24.86 -31.38
CA ASN A 44 -7.13 25.90 -31.84
C ASN A 44 -7.99 25.46 -33.03
N PHE A 45 -7.43 24.66 -33.94
CA PHE A 45 -8.18 24.04 -35.03
C PHE A 45 -9.23 23.06 -34.52
N LEU A 46 -8.89 22.19 -33.57
CA LEU A 46 -9.84 21.25 -32.97
C LEU A 46 -10.97 21.96 -32.20
N LEU A 47 -10.63 23.05 -31.50
CA LEU A 47 -11.53 23.86 -30.66
C LEU A 47 -12.16 25.04 -31.43
N GLU A 48 -12.19 25.00 -32.76
CA GLU A 48 -12.77 26.04 -33.60
C GLU A 48 -14.31 25.99 -33.52
N ASP A 49 -14.92 27.10 -33.11
CA ASP A 49 -16.38 27.22 -33.04
C ASP A 49 -16.99 27.58 -34.40
N SER A 50 -18.17 27.05 -34.71
CA SER A 50 -18.85 27.36 -35.97
C SER A 50 -19.53 28.73 -35.86
N LYS A 51 -19.06 29.72 -36.64
CA LYS A 51 -19.54 31.12 -36.57
C LYS A 51 -20.95 31.36 -37.15
N GLU A 52 -21.78 30.33 -37.37
CA GLU A 52 -23.11 30.50 -37.95
C GLU A 52 -24.22 30.46 -36.89
N SER A 53 -24.64 31.65 -36.48
CA SER A 53 -25.92 31.89 -35.83
C SER A 53 -27.08 31.41 -36.72
N ILE A 54 -28.15 30.83 -36.14
CA ILE A 54 -29.59 31.17 -36.37
C ILE A 54 -30.56 30.00 -36.02
N LEU A 55 -31.47 30.33 -35.07
CA LEU A 55 -32.88 29.92 -34.84
C LEU A 55 -33.26 28.49 -34.37
N GLN A 56 -33.75 28.49 -33.12
CA GLN A 56 -34.95 27.81 -32.57
C GLN A 56 -35.27 26.37 -32.99
N VAL A 57 -34.81 25.38 -32.20
CA VAL A 57 -35.53 24.12 -31.90
C VAL A 57 -35.08 23.60 -30.53
N PRO A 58 -35.97 23.21 -29.60
CA PRO A 58 -35.59 22.60 -28.33
C PRO A 58 -35.30 21.11 -28.53
N ASN A 59 -34.02 20.73 -28.42
CA ASN A 59 -33.53 19.39 -28.07
C ASN A 59 -32.03 19.55 -27.75
N SER A 60 -31.68 19.56 -26.46
CA SER A 60 -30.38 20.00 -25.90
C SER A 60 -29.16 19.34 -26.55
N LEU A 61 -29.23 18.07 -26.94
CA LEU A 61 -28.08 17.34 -27.51
C LEU A 61 -27.84 17.60 -29.02
N LYS A 62 -28.80 18.15 -29.78
CA LYS A 62 -28.58 18.52 -31.19
C LYS A 62 -27.88 19.88 -31.36
N LEU A 63 -27.71 20.62 -30.26
CA LEU A 63 -27.03 21.91 -30.25
C LEU A 63 -25.51 21.75 -30.05
N SER A 64 -25.05 20.77 -29.27
CA SER A 64 -23.61 20.52 -29.08
C SER A 64 -22.90 19.98 -30.31
N TYR A 65 -23.58 19.24 -31.20
CA TYR A 65 -23.02 18.88 -32.52
C TYR A 65 -22.73 20.09 -33.43
N LYS A 66 -23.37 21.25 -33.16
CA LYS A 66 -23.16 22.47 -33.95
C LYS A 66 -21.98 23.30 -33.43
N ASN A 67 -21.63 23.16 -32.16
CA ASN A 67 -20.53 23.86 -31.54
C ASN A 67 -19.30 22.95 -31.57
N PHE A 68 -18.14 23.46 -32.02
CA PHE A 68 -16.89 22.69 -32.10
C PHE A 68 -16.93 21.41 -32.97
N PRO A 69 -17.32 21.52 -34.26
CA PRO A 69 -17.53 20.36 -35.13
C PRO A 69 -16.27 19.49 -35.29
N ASN A 70 -15.09 20.11 -35.33
CA ASN A 70 -13.82 19.40 -35.54
C ASN A 70 -13.53 18.41 -34.41
N LEU A 71 -13.73 18.81 -33.14
CA LEU A 71 -13.55 17.92 -32.00
C LEU A 71 -14.69 16.89 -31.90
N CYS A 72 -15.95 17.32 -32.06
CA CYS A 72 -17.12 16.44 -31.99
C CYS A 72 -17.07 15.29 -33.00
N HIS A 73 -16.58 15.54 -34.23
CA HIS A 73 -16.44 14.50 -35.25
C HIS A 73 -15.43 13.40 -34.87
N ILE A 74 -14.33 13.77 -34.21
CA ILE A 74 -13.28 12.80 -33.84
C ILE A 74 -13.66 12.07 -32.54
N LEU A 75 -14.30 12.76 -31.59
CA LEU A 75 -14.88 12.12 -30.41
C LEU A 75 -15.97 11.10 -30.77
N CYS A 76 -16.85 11.44 -31.72
CA CYS A 76 -17.87 10.51 -32.21
C CYS A 76 -17.28 9.31 -32.98
N LEU A 77 -16.06 9.45 -33.52
CA LEU A 77 -15.36 8.35 -34.18
C LEU A 77 -14.80 7.36 -33.15
N ASP A 78 -14.04 7.87 -32.18
CA ASP A 78 -13.43 7.09 -31.10
C ASP A 78 -13.08 8.02 -29.92
N THR A 79 -13.95 8.06 -28.91
CA THR A 79 -13.76 8.91 -27.72
C THR A 79 -12.46 8.57 -27.00
N GLU A 80 -12.17 7.29 -26.79
CA GLU A 80 -11.01 6.82 -26.01
C GLU A 80 -9.70 7.22 -26.70
N ALA A 81 -9.58 6.92 -28.00
CA ALA A 81 -8.39 7.28 -28.77
C ALA A 81 -8.22 8.81 -28.86
N THR A 82 -9.31 9.56 -29.01
CA THR A 82 -9.27 11.02 -29.08
C THR A 82 -8.75 11.64 -27.79
N LEU A 83 -9.25 11.18 -26.63
CA LEU A 83 -8.81 11.68 -25.33
C LEU A 83 -7.35 11.32 -25.06
N ASP A 84 -6.89 10.13 -25.44
CA ASP A 84 -5.48 9.76 -25.34
C ASP A 84 -4.56 10.60 -26.22
N VAL A 85 -5.04 11.00 -27.40
CA VAL A 85 -4.34 11.95 -28.27
C VAL A 85 -4.29 13.34 -27.63
N LEU A 86 -5.40 13.83 -27.06
CA LEU A 86 -5.44 15.11 -26.36
C LEU A 86 -4.54 15.13 -25.12
N LYS A 87 -4.44 14.02 -24.36
CA LYS A 87 -3.47 13.90 -23.24
C LYS A 87 -2.04 14.20 -23.70
N CYS A 88 -1.67 13.81 -24.93
CA CYS A 88 -0.34 14.06 -25.46
C CYS A 88 -0.05 15.56 -25.69
N ALA A 89 -1.07 16.38 -25.95
CA ALA A 89 -0.92 17.82 -26.16
C ALA A 89 -0.47 18.55 -24.89
N PHE A 90 -0.81 18.00 -23.72
CA PHE A 90 -0.56 18.63 -22.42
C PHE A 90 0.57 17.94 -21.62
N LYS A 91 1.32 16.99 -22.20
CA LYS A 91 2.49 16.40 -21.53
C LYS A 91 3.62 17.42 -21.41
N ASP A 92 4.20 17.50 -20.23
CA ASP A 92 5.36 18.35 -19.94
C ASP A 92 6.57 17.86 -20.75
N MET A 93 7.44 18.79 -21.16
CA MET A 93 8.65 18.46 -21.92
C MET A 93 9.62 17.68 -21.02
N GLU A 94 9.96 16.44 -21.39
CA GLU A 94 11.06 15.73 -20.74
C GLU A 94 12.39 16.34 -21.19
N PRO A 95 13.33 16.62 -20.29
CA PRO A 95 14.70 16.89 -20.69
C PRO A 95 15.24 15.63 -21.36
N ILE A 96 15.65 15.76 -22.62
CA ILE A 96 16.26 14.66 -23.38
C ILE A 96 17.62 14.37 -22.73
N ASP A 97 17.70 13.27 -21.99
CA ASP A 97 18.97 12.72 -21.49
C ASP A 97 19.62 11.86 -22.58
N ASP A 98 19.91 12.46 -23.73
CA ASP A 98 20.77 11.84 -24.73
C ASP A 98 22.19 12.40 -24.56
N GLN A 99 23.03 11.60 -23.92
CA GLN A 99 24.49 11.71 -23.99
C GLN A 99 24.99 11.40 -25.41
N SER A 100 24.55 12.15 -26.42
CA SER A 100 25.30 12.34 -27.66
C SER A 100 24.67 13.47 -28.49
N VAL A 101 25.36 14.61 -28.55
CA VAL A 101 25.67 15.44 -29.73
C VAL A 101 25.90 16.90 -29.31
N ASN A 102 27.17 17.19 -29.04
CA ASN A 102 27.98 18.32 -29.52
C ASN A 102 27.44 19.78 -29.48
N ASP A 103 27.97 20.55 -28.52
CA ASP A 103 28.70 21.84 -28.69
C ASP A 103 28.09 23.05 -29.43
N GLN A 104 26.77 23.18 -29.54
CA GLN A 104 26.16 24.47 -29.94
C GLN A 104 25.09 25.04 -28.97
N ALA A 105 24.78 24.36 -27.87
CA ALA A 105 23.73 24.79 -26.94
C ALA A 105 24.14 25.92 -25.95
N VAL A 106 25.44 26.24 -25.84
CA VAL A 106 25.94 27.11 -24.76
C VAL A 106 25.65 28.62 -24.98
N VAL A 107 25.16 29.04 -26.15
CA VAL A 107 24.94 30.47 -26.46
C VAL A 107 23.47 30.94 -26.28
N LEU A 108 22.50 30.05 -26.01
CA LEU A 108 21.07 30.42 -25.93
C LEU A 108 20.52 30.62 -24.49
N LEU A 109 21.29 30.25 -23.47
CA LEU A 109 20.89 30.24 -22.04
C LEU A 109 20.62 31.61 -21.38
N SER A 110 20.49 32.69 -22.15
CA SER A 110 20.23 34.04 -21.61
C SER A 110 18.95 34.70 -22.15
N ARG A 111 18.12 33.95 -22.90
CA ARG A 111 16.89 34.48 -23.53
C ARG A 111 15.63 33.65 -23.24
N GLU A 112 15.73 32.65 -22.36
CA GLU A 112 14.68 31.65 -22.10
C GLU A 112 13.66 32.06 -21.02
N ASN A 113 14.03 32.93 -20.06
CA ASN A 113 13.15 33.26 -18.92
C ASN A 113 11.84 33.99 -19.29
N HIS A 114 11.78 34.71 -20.43
CA HIS A 114 10.55 35.37 -20.88
C HIS A 114 9.66 34.46 -21.73
N HIS A 115 10.27 33.56 -22.52
CA HIS A 115 9.53 32.62 -23.37
C HIS A 115 8.91 31.46 -22.56
N GLU A 116 9.51 31.04 -21.45
CA GLU A 116 8.94 30.02 -20.57
C GLU A 116 7.65 30.48 -19.87
N LEU A 117 7.62 31.74 -19.42
CA LEU A 117 6.45 32.30 -18.72
C LEU A 117 5.27 32.53 -19.68
N GLU A 118 5.52 33.07 -20.87
CA GLU A 118 4.49 33.24 -21.91
C GLU A 118 3.97 31.88 -22.40
N ASN A 119 4.84 30.90 -22.61
CA ASN A 119 4.44 29.54 -23.00
C ASN A 119 3.59 28.85 -21.92
N SER A 120 3.91 29.05 -20.63
CA SER A 120 3.12 28.51 -19.52
C SER A 120 1.71 29.10 -19.47
N GLN A 121 1.56 30.42 -19.66
CA GLN A 121 0.27 31.10 -19.69
C GLN A 121 -0.58 30.68 -20.91
N THR A 122 0.03 30.57 -22.10
CA THR A 122 -0.66 30.08 -23.30
C THR A 122 -1.12 28.64 -23.14
N GLN A 123 -0.30 27.76 -22.56
CA GLN A 123 -0.70 26.38 -22.27
C GLN A 123 -1.85 26.31 -21.27
N GLN A 124 -1.83 27.12 -20.20
CA GLN A 124 -2.92 27.18 -19.24
C GLN A 124 -4.23 27.68 -19.88
N THR A 125 -4.13 28.64 -20.81
CA THR A 125 -5.29 29.14 -21.58
C THR A 125 -5.87 28.06 -22.49
N LEU A 126 -5.02 27.28 -23.16
CA LEU A 126 -5.44 26.16 -24.01
C LEU A 126 -6.07 25.02 -23.20
N VAL A 127 -5.53 24.71 -22.02
CA VAL A 127 -6.12 23.74 -21.09
C VAL A 127 -7.51 24.21 -20.68
N GLN A 128 -7.67 25.47 -20.27
CA GLN A 128 -8.97 26.01 -19.86
C GLN A 128 -9.97 25.95 -21.01
N ARG A 129 -9.59 26.42 -22.20
CA ARG A 129 -10.46 26.39 -23.39
C ARG A 129 -10.87 24.96 -23.75
N THR A 130 -9.97 23.99 -23.65
CA THR A 130 -10.29 22.58 -23.90
C THR A 130 -11.31 22.07 -22.90
N THR A 131 -11.12 22.38 -21.62
CA THR A 131 -12.04 22.02 -20.54
C THR A 131 -13.43 22.63 -20.76
N ASP A 132 -13.51 23.93 -21.07
CA ASP A 132 -14.77 24.64 -21.31
C ASP A 132 -15.54 24.05 -22.51
N VAL A 133 -14.83 23.69 -23.58
CA VAL A 133 -15.42 23.04 -24.75
C VAL A 133 -16.01 21.68 -24.40
N LEU A 134 -15.29 20.84 -23.64
CA LEU A 134 -15.79 19.54 -23.21
C LEU A 134 -17.00 19.66 -22.27
N ILE A 135 -16.98 20.65 -21.36
CA ILE A 135 -18.11 20.99 -20.49
C ILE A 135 -19.33 21.40 -21.32
N SER A 136 -19.13 22.24 -22.34
CA SER A 136 -20.20 22.68 -23.25
C SER A 136 -20.75 21.54 -24.12
N ILE A 137 -19.90 20.61 -24.58
CA ILE A 137 -20.32 19.45 -25.37
C ILE A 137 -21.26 18.54 -24.57
N LEU A 138 -20.96 18.37 -23.28
CA LEU A 138 -21.71 17.53 -22.36
C LEU A 138 -22.86 18.25 -21.63
N ASP A 139 -23.00 19.56 -21.80
CA ASP A 139 -23.99 20.40 -21.10
C ASP A 139 -23.96 20.23 -19.57
N LEU A 140 -22.75 20.08 -19.00
CA LEU A 140 -22.56 19.79 -17.57
C LEU A 140 -22.94 20.95 -16.62
N GLU A 141 -23.19 22.14 -17.16
CA GLU A 141 -23.65 23.30 -16.38
C GLU A 141 -25.15 23.22 -16.06
N SER A 142 -25.91 22.36 -16.74
CA SER A 142 -27.33 22.20 -16.54
C SER A 142 -27.65 21.23 -15.40
N ASP A 143 -28.30 21.71 -14.33
CA ASP A 143 -28.75 20.89 -13.18
C ASP A 143 -29.77 19.79 -13.55
N LEU A 144 -30.35 19.86 -14.76
CA LEU A 144 -31.37 18.93 -15.26
C LEU A 144 -30.79 17.70 -15.96
N VAL A 145 -29.47 17.66 -16.18
CA VAL A 145 -28.82 16.61 -16.97
C VAL A 145 -28.04 15.69 -16.03
N ASN A 146 -28.72 14.69 -15.46
CA ASN A 146 -28.00 13.54 -14.89
C ASN A 146 -27.38 12.77 -16.08
N PRO A 147 -26.04 12.74 -16.25
CA PRO A 147 -25.43 12.09 -17.40
C PRO A 147 -25.68 10.57 -17.41
N SER A 148 -26.16 10.00 -16.31
CA SER A 148 -26.45 8.57 -16.14
C SER A 148 -27.91 8.17 -16.37
N GLU A 149 -28.86 9.10 -16.45
CA GLU A 149 -30.31 8.79 -16.56
C GLU A 149 -30.88 8.94 -17.98
N ILE A 150 -30.12 9.49 -18.93
CA ILE A 150 -30.62 9.83 -20.28
C ILE A 150 -30.23 8.78 -21.35
N PHE A 151 -29.22 7.94 -21.10
CA PHE A 151 -28.53 7.19 -22.16
C PHE A 151 -28.76 5.66 -22.09
N ASP A 152 -30.02 5.24 -22.12
CA ASP A 152 -30.41 3.83 -22.30
C ASP A 152 -30.42 3.37 -23.78
N ASN A 153 -30.10 4.27 -24.73
CA ASN A 153 -29.99 3.94 -26.15
C ASN A 153 -28.52 3.74 -26.56
N THR A 154 -28.13 2.49 -26.81
CA THR A 154 -26.76 2.09 -27.20
C THR A 154 -26.30 2.60 -28.56
N ASP A 155 -27.20 3.13 -29.39
CA ASP A 155 -26.94 3.38 -30.81
C ASP A 155 -26.60 4.85 -31.15
N THR A 156 -26.49 5.74 -30.16
CA THR A 156 -26.21 7.17 -30.39
C THR A 156 -25.13 7.71 -29.46
N TRP A 157 -24.08 8.32 -30.03
CA TRP A 157 -23.05 9.03 -29.28
C TRP A 157 -23.60 10.34 -28.66
N PRO A 158 -23.26 10.67 -27.40
CA PRO A 158 -22.35 9.92 -26.52
C PRO A 158 -23.06 8.78 -25.77
N SER A 159 -22.41 7.61 -25.68
CA SER A 159 -22.84 6.50 -24.82
C SER A 159 -22.50 6.76 -23.35
N GLU A 160 -23.05 5.97 -22.41
CA GLU A 160 -22.65 6.04 -20.99
C GLU A 160 -21.13 5.89 -20.81
N ARG A 161 -20.50 5.01 -21.61
CA ARG A 161 -19.04 4.84 -21.60
C ARG A 161 -18.32 6.12 -22.04
N ASP A 162 -18.79 6.78 -23.10
CA ASP A 162 -18.16 7.99 -23.62
C ASP A 162 -18.23 9.14 -22.62
N ILE A 163 -19.39 9.31 -21.97
CA ILE A 163 -19.58 10.31 -20.91
C ILE A 163 -18.62 10.08 -19.76
N ASN A 164 -18.48 8.82 -19.33
CA ASN A 164 -17.57 8.44 -18.26
C ASN A 164 -16.10 8.75 -18.61
N LEU A 165 -15.67 8.43 -19.84
CA LEU A 165 -14.32 8.74 -20.32
C LEU A 165 -14.07 10.26 -20.39
N LEU A 166 -15.06 11.03 -20.83
CA LEU A 166 -14.98 12.48 -20.88
C LEU A 166 -14.91 13.11 -19.48
N LEU A 167 -15.72 12.63 -18.54
CA LEU A 167 -15.67 13.08 -17.14
C LEU A 167 -14.32 12.75 -16.48
N GLU A 168 -13.76 11.56 -16.75
CA GLU A 168 -12.42 11.19 -16.26
C GLU A 168 -11.33 12.11 -16.86
N PHE A 169 -11.44 12.47 -18.14
CA PHE A 169 -10.50 13.38 -18.77
C PHE A 169 -10.63 14.83 -18.25
N ILE A 170 -11.84 15.31 -18.02
CA ILE A 170 -12.06 16.62 -17.36
C ILE A 170 -11.46 16.60 -15.96
N ALA A 171 -11.69 15.55 -15.17
CA ALA A 171 -11.08 15.38 -13.85
C ALA A 171 -9.55 15.41 -13.93
N TYR A 172 -8.95 14.74 -14.94
CA TYR A 172 -7.51 14.80 -15.21
C TYR A 172 -7.00 16.22 -15.49
N LEU A 173 -7.73 17.02 -16.30
CA LEU A 173 -7.35 18.41 -16.60
C LEU A 173 -7.46 19.31 -15.37
N VAL A 174 -8.49 19.13 -14.55
CA VAL A 174 -8.65 19.84 -13.27
C VAL A 174 -7.52 19.49 -12.31
N ALA A 175 -7.31 18.20 -12.06
CA ALA A 175 -6.32 17.71 -11.11
C ALA A 175 -4.87 18.07 -11.49
N ASN A 176 -4.46 17.77 -12.72
CA ASN A 176 -3.04 17.83 -13.10
C ASN A 176 -2.66 19.12 -13.83
N LYS A 177 -3.62 19.79 -14.48
CA LYS A 177 -3.37 21.00 -15.27
C LYS A 177 -4.09 22.24 -14.72
N ARG A 178 -4.69 22.12 -13.53
CA ARG A 178 -5.33 23.20 -12.77
C ARG A 178 -6.38 23.97 -13.58
N ALA A 179 -7.16 23.26 -14.40
CA ALA A 179 -8.32 23.83 -15.07
C ALA A 179 -9.37 24.24 -14.03
N GLN A 180 -9.96 25.42 -14.21
CA GLN A 180 -11.03 25.94 -13.35
C GLN A 180 -12.38 25.41 -13.81
N VAL A 181 -13.22 25.00 -12.86
CA VAL A 181 -14.57 24.47 -13.11
C VAL A 181 -15.58 25.06 -12.14
N SER A 182 -16.85 25.10 -12.55
CA SER A 182 -17.96 25.52 -11.69
C SER A 182 -18.30 24.45 -10.63
N ALA A 183 -18.99 24.87 -9.56
CA ALA A 183 -19.43 23.97 -8.50
C ALA A 183 -20.38 22.86 -9.02
N THR A 184 -21.18 23.14 -10.04
CA THR A 184 -22.09 22.17 -10.68
C THR A 184 -21.30 21.11 -11.44
N VAL A 185 -20.32 21.50 -12.25
CA VAL A 185 -19.45 20.56 -12.98
C VAL A 185 -18.65 19.69 -11.99
N LEU A 186 -18.09 20.29 -10.94
CA LEU A 186 -17.37 19.55 -9.90
C LEU A 186 -18.27 18.51 -9.21
N LYS A 187 -19.52 18.85 -8.91
CA LYS A 187 -20.51 17.91 -8.35
C LYS A 187 -20.72 16.70 -9.27
N HIS A 188 -20.82 16.91 -10.59
CA HIS A 188 -20.95 15.82 -11.55
C HIS A 188 -19.70 14.93 -11.61
N ILE A 189 -18.52 15.53 -11.60
CA ILE A 189 -17.24 14.81 -11.57
C ILE A 189 -17.14 13.95 -10.30
N LEU A 190 -17.41 14.53 -9.13
CA LEU A 190 -17.33 13.81 -7.86
C LEU A 190 -18.36 12.68 -7.80
N LYS A 191 -19.61 12.93 -8.19
CA LYS A 191 -20.65 11.90 -8.27
C LYS A 191 -20.24 10.74 -9.18
N TYR A 192 -19.58 11.02 -10.31
CA TYR A 192 -19.06 9.98 -11.19
C TYR A 192 -17.93 9.18 -10.54
N LEU A 193 -16.92 9.87 -10.00
CA LEU A 193 -15.75 9.22 -9.40
C LEU A 193 -16.12 8.38 -8.17
N THR A 194 -17.08 8.83 -7.36
CA THR A 194 -17.57 8.09 -6.18
C THR A 194 -18.69 7.09 -6.52
N SER A 195 -19.28 7.15 -7.71
CA SER A 195 -20.31 6.17 -8.10
C SER A 195 -19.70 4.78 -8.29
N SER A 196 -20.07 3.89 -7.39
CA SER A 196 -19.82 2.45 -7.47
C SER A 196 -20.81 1.81 -8.44
N LYS A 197 -20.65 2.03 -9.75
CA LYS A 197 -21.22 1.09 -10.72
C LYS A 197 -20.26 -0.10 -10.89
N LEU A 198 -20.46 -1.09 -10.01
CA LEU A 198 -20.09 -2.50 -10.11
C LEU A 198 -18.88 -2.80 -11.03
N ALA A 199 -17.68 -2.72 -10.48
CA ALA A 199 -16.59 -3.57 -10.97
C ALA A 199 -16.48 -4.75 -9.99
N PRO A 200 -16.47 -6.01 -10.47
CA PRO A 200 -16.34 -7.18 -9.60
C PRO A 200 -15.05 -7.10 -8.77
N GLU A 201 -15.06 -7.75 -7.60
CA GLU A 201 -14.02 -7.85 -6.55
C GLU A 201 -12.56 -8.14 -7.01
N TYR A 202 -12.30 -8.28 -8.32
CA TYR A 202 -10.99 -8.61 -8.88
C TYR A 202 -10.16 -7.39 -9.35
N LEU A 203 -10.55 -6.16 -9.03
CA LEU A 203 -9.81 -4.94 -9.41
C LEU A 203 -9.69 -3.93 -8.25
N GLU A 204 -9.08 -4.34 -7.13
CA GLU A 204 -8.69 -3.46 -6.01
C GLU A 204 -7.91 -2.22 -6.50
N ASN A 205 -7.10 -2.38 -7.56
CA ASN A 205 -6.35 -1.28 -8.19
C ASN A 205 -7.22 -0.12 -8.72
N LYS A 206 -8.49 -0.35 -9.07
CA LYS A 206 -9.35 0.71 -9.64
C LYS A 206 -9.97 1.62 -8.58
N ALA A 207 -10.27 1.11 -7.39
CA ALA A 207 -10.82 1.92 -6.30
C ALA A 207 -9.75 2.89 -5.77
N SER A 208 -8.53 2.39 -5.51
CA SER A 208 -7.37 3.22 -5.13
C SER A 208 -7.06 4.29 -6.19
N GLN A 209 -7.15 3.95 -7.48
CA GLN A 209 -6.93 4.93 -8.55
C GLN A 209 -8.00 6.03 -8.58
N LYS A 210 -9.28 5.68 -8.39
CA LYS A 210 -10.38 6.65 -8.31
C LYS A 210 -10.25 7.55 -7.09
N GLU A 211 -9.87 7.01 -5.94
CA GLU A 211 -9.60 7.80 -4.75
C GLU A 211 -8.46 8.81 -4.97
N LYS A 212 -7.34 8.36 -5.56
CA LYS A 212 -6.20 9.23 -5.91
C LYS A 212 -6.63 10.34 -6.88
N GLN A 213 -7.50 10.04 -7.83
CA GLN A 213 -8.11 11.06 -8.71
C GLN A 213 -8.96 12.06 -7.93
N VAL A 214 -9.87 11.61 -7.05
CA VAL A 214 -10.70 12.50 -6.21
C VAL A 214 -9.82 13.41 -5.35
N LEU A 215 -8.80 12.87 -4.69
CA LEU A 215 -7.85 13.64 -3.89
C LEU A 215 -7.16 14.72 -4.72
N SER A 216 -6.67 14.37 -5.91
CA SER A 216 -5.98 15.32 -6.79
C SER A 216 -6.91 16.44 -7.27
N VAL A 217 -8.19 16.13 -7.55
CA VAL A 217 -9.20 17.13 -7.88
C VAL A 217 -9.47 18.04 -6.68
N LEU A 218 -9.69 17.50 -5.48
CA LEU A 218 -9.96 18.28 -4.27
C LEU A 218 -8.78 19.18 -3.86
N LYS A 219 -7.53 18.74 -4.08
CA LYS A 219 -6.32 19.53 -3.85
C LYS A 219 -6.14 20.66 -4.88
N ALA A 220 -6.57 20.45 -6.12
CA ALA A 220 -6.41 21.43 -7.20
C ALA A 220 -7.49 22.53 -7.18
N VAL A 221 -8.69 22.23 -6.68
CA VAL A 221 -9.82 23.17 -6.68
C VAL A 221 -9.88 23.99 -5.38
N SER A 222 -10.22 25.27 -5.49
CA SER A 222 -10.44 26.14 -4.32
C SER A 222 -11.52 25.56 -3.39
N GLN A 223 -11.27 25.63 -2.08
CA GLN A 223 -12.18 25.18 -1.03
C GLN A 223 -13.53 25.93 -1.03
N GLU A 224 -13.58 27.11 -1.64
CA GLU A 224 -14.82 27.91 -1.75
C GLU A 224 -15.87 27.29 -2.69
N ILE A 225 -15.46 26.37 -3.57
CA ILE A 225 -16.30 25.85 -4.67
C ILE A 225 -17.10 24.60 -4.26
N TRP A 226 -16.71 23.92 -3.20
CA TRP A 226 -17.34 22.66 -2.77
C TRP A 226 -17.68 22.64 -1.27
N ASN A 227 -18.65 21.81 -0.90
CA ASN A 227 -19.21 21.76 0.46
C ASN A 227 -18.84 20.45 1.16
N PHE A 228 -18.20 20.54 2.33
CA PHE A 228 -17.83 19.41 3.18
C PHE A 228 -18.99 18.45 3.43
N SER A 229 -20.18 18.98 3.77
CA SER A 229 -21.37 18.19 4.08
C SER A 229 -21.92 17.39 2.90
N TYR A 230 -21.57 17.78 1.66
CA TYR A 230 -21.98 17.07 0.46
C TYR A 230 -20.93 16.04 0.00
N VAL A 231 -19.64 16.41 0.03
CA VAL A 231 -18.56 15.57 -0.49
C VAL A 231 -18.19 14.44 0.48
N LEU A 232 -18.19 14.72 1.78
CA LEU A 232 -17.79 13.73 2.79
C LEU A 232 -18.64 12.45 2.76
N PRO A 233 -20.00 12.50 2.72
CA PRO A 233 -20.81 11.30 2.62
C PRO A 233 -20.53 10.48 1.35
N LEU A 234 -20.29 11.16 0.21
CA LEU A 234 -19.98 10.48 -1.05
C LEU A 234 -18.65 9.71 -0.97
N CYS A 235 -17.63 10.28 -0.34
CA CYS A 235 -16.35 9.61 -0.12
C CYS A 235 -16.47 8.46 0.89
N MET A 236 -17.28 8.64 1.95
CA MET A 236 -17.54 7.59 2.94
C MET A 236 -18.27 6.38 2.33
N GLU A 237 -19.28 6.61 1.50
CA GLU A 237 -20.02 5.55 0.79
C GLU A 237 -19.11 4.78 -0.18
N ALA A 238 -18.13 5.46 -0.78
CA ALA A 238 -17.14 4.85 -1.68
C ALA A 238 -15.94 4.21 -0.96
N ASN A 239 -15.87 4.26 0.37
CA ASN A 239 -14.70 3.86 1.18
C ASN A 239 -13.39 4.56 0.78
N PHE A 240 -13.45 5.82 0.33
CA PHE A 240 -12.28 6.62 0.02
C PHE A 240 -11.73 7.27 1.30
N TYR A 241 -10.97 6.50 2.06
CA TYR A 241 -10.47 6.85 3.40
C TYR A 241 -9.47 8.02 3.40
N GLN A 242 -8.54 8.06 2.46
CA GLN A 242 -7.60 9.17 2.29
C GLN A 242 -8.33 10.46 1.89
N ALA A 243 -9.35 10.37 1.03
CA ALA A 243 -10.19 11.51 0.67
C ALA A 243 -10.96 12.05 1.89
N CYS A 244 -11.55 11.15 2.69
CA CYS A 244 -12.21 11.52 3.95
C CYS A 244 -11.24 12.19 4.93
N GLY A 245 -10.02 11.65 5.07
CA GLY A 245 -8.97 12.22 5.90
C GLY A 245 -8.60 13.65 5.49
N PHE A 246 -8.44 13.88 4.18
CA PHE A 246 -8.12 15.20 3.64
C PHE A 246 -9.23 16.23 3.88
N ILE A 247 -10.50 15.83 3.73
CA ILE A 247 -11.67 16.68 3.98
C ILE A 247 -11.74 17.10 5.46
N HIS A 248 -11.51 16.17 6.39
CA HIS A 248 -11.47 16.48 7.82
C HIS A 248 -10.27 17.36 8.18
N TYR A 249 -9.11 17.14 7.57
CA TYR A 249 -7.91 17.97 7.76
C TYR A 249 -8.17 19.44 7.40
N ILE A 250 -8.75 19.69 6.23
CA ILE A 250 -9.13 21.05 5.81
C ILE A 250 -10.17 21.66 6.76
N SER A 251 -11.10 20.84 7.27
CA SER A 251 -12.12 21.27 8.23
C SER A 251 -11.56 21.62 9.62
N GLY A 252 -10.27 21.36 9.88
CA GLY A 252 -9.64 21.52 11.20
C GLY A 252 -9.96 20.39 12.19
N GLU A 253 -10.60 19.31 11.72
CA GLU A 253 -10.95 18.14 12.54
C GLU A 253 -9.85 17.09 12.49
N TYR A 254 -8.70 17.38 13.09
CA TYR A 254 -7.49 16.55 12.96
C TYR A 254 -7.65 15.12 13.51
N VAL A 255 -8.44 14.94 14.56
CA VAL A 255 -8.70 13.61 15.14
C VAL A 255 -9.56 12.76 14.20
N SER A 256 -10.62 13.32 13.63
CA SER A 256 -11.47 12.67 12.62
C SER A 256 -10.68 12.35 11.34
N ALA A 257 -9.73 13.23 10.98
CA ALA A 257 -8.83 13.00 9.87
C ALA A 257 -7.94 11.77 10.11
N LEU A 258 -7.32 11.68 11.28
CA LEU A 258 -6.54 10.51 11.69
C LEU A 258 -7.39 9.23 11.68
N ASP A 259 -8.60 9.26 12.25
CA ASP A 259 -9.53 8.13 12.25
C ASP A 259 -9.91 7.67 10.84
N SER A 260 -9.91 8.58 9.87
CA SER A 260 -10.17 8.25 8.48
C SER A 260 -8.96 7.59 7.84
N TYR A 261 -7.76 8.16 8.00
CA TYR A 261 -6.53 7.58 7.46
C TYR A 261 -6.19 6.21 8.06
N MET A 262 -6.51 5.97 9.34
CA MET A 262 -6.27 4.67 9.99
C MET A 262 -7.13 3.52 9.42
N LYS A 263 -8.21 3.82 8.69
CA LYS A 263 -9.03 2.80 8.01
C LYS A 263 -8.42 2.32 6.70
N ASP A 264 -7.43 3.03 6.17
CA ASP A 264 -6.69 2.62 4.99
C ASP A 264 -5.62 1.60 5.37
N ILE A 265 -6.01 0.32 5.30
CA ILE A 265 -5.15 -0.83 5.64
C ILE A 265 -4.11 -1.09 4.55
N ASP A 266 -4.40 -0.68 3.30
CA ASP A 266 -3.54 -0.95 2.14
C ASP A 266 -2.37 0.02 2.06
N GLU A 267 -2.60 1.30 2.36
CA GLU A 267 -1.56 2.34 2.35
C GLU A 267 -1.41 3.02 3.74
N PRO A 268 -1.02 2.28 4.79
CA PRO A 268 -1.00 2.77 6.18
C PRO A 268 -0.05 3.95 6.41
N VAL A 269 0.93 4.13 5.52
CA VAL A 269 1.92 5.21 5.56
C VAL A 269 1.26 6.58 5.60
N HIS A 270 0.10 6.77 4.96
CA HIS A 270 -0.60 8.04 4.95
C HIS A 270 -1.03 8.50 6.35
N ALA A 271 -1.49 7.57 7.20
CA ALA A 271 -1.85 7.87 8.58
C ALA A 271 -0.64 8.37 9.37
N PHE A 272 0.52 7.70 9.23
CA PHE A 272 1.73 8.08 9.97
C PHE A 272 2.37 9.37 9.44
N SER A 273 2.36 9.57 8.11
CA SER A 273 2.78 10.82 7.48
C SER A 273 1.97 12.00 8.02
N PHE A 274 0.64 11.84 8.08
CA PHE A 274 -0.27 12.84 8.63
C PHE A 274 0.02 13.13 10.11
N VAL A 275 0.17 12.11 10.95
CA VAL A 275 0.52 12.29 12.37
C VAL A 275 1.83 13.08 12.51
N ASN A 276 2.86 12.69 11.76
CA ASN A 276 4.16 13.35 11.81
C ASN A 276 4.07 14.83 11.38
N GLU A 277 3.31 15.13 10.34
CA GLU A 277 3.07 16.51 9.89
C GLU A 277 2.33 17.33 10.95
N MET A 278 1.22 16.80 11.47
CA MET A 278 0.41 17.52 12.45
C MET A 278 1.17 17.79 13.75
N LEU A 279 1.98 16.83 14.23
CA LEU A 279 2.81 17.02 15.42
C LEU A 279 3.92 18.08 15.21
N LEU A 280 4.34 18.33 13.97
CA LEU A 280 5.30 19.39 13.65
C LEU A 280 4.64 20.77 13.46
N GLN A 281 3.41 20.80 12.91
CA GLN A 281 2.70 22.03 12.59
C GLN A 281 1.93 22.62 13.78
N LEU A 282 1.25 21.79 14.57
CA LEU A 282 0.41 22.23 15.69
C LEU A 282 1.26 22.77 16.84
N LYS A 283 0.73 23.76 17.55
CA LYS A 283 1.41 24.38 18.71
C LYS A 283 0.43 24.59 19.86
N GLY A 284 0.95 24.58 21.08
CA GLY A 284 0.18 24.89 22.28
C GLY A 284 -0.82 23.78 22.66
N THR A 285 -2.03 24.17 23.03
CA THR A 285 -3.06 23.25 23.56
C THR A 285 -3.56 22.25 22.52
N GLU A 286 -3.66 22.67 21.26
CA GLU A 286 -4.14 21.85 20.15
C GLU A 286 -3.17 20.69 19.85
N ALA A 287 -1.87 20.95 19.93
CA ALA A 287 -0.84 19.93 19.80
C ALA A 287 -0.95 18.88 20.93
N LEU A 288 -1.16 19.31 22.17
CA LEU A 288 -1.31 18.39 23.32
C LEU A 288 -2.59 17.53 23.21
N THR A 289 -3.68 18.11 22.74
CA THR A 289 -4.93 17.37 22.50
C THR A 289 -4.76 16.33 21.39
N PHE A 290 -4.10 16.71 20.30
CA PHE A 290 -3.83 15.80 19.18
C PHE A 290 -2.85 14.69 19.61
N GLN A 291 -1.77 15.03 20.32
CA GLN A 291 -0.83 14.06 20.88
C GLN A 291 -1.52 13.06 21.79
N SER A 292 -2.41 13.52 22.68
CA SER A 292 -3.19 12.63 23.56
C SER A 292 -4.11 11.71 22.75
N ALA A 293 -4.74 12.22 21.68
CA ALA A 293 -5.58 11.44 20.79
C ALA A 293 -4.79 10.38 20.00
N VAL A 294 -3.56 10.70 19.58
CA VAL A 294 -2.62 9.77 18.94
C VAL A 294 -2.23 8.66 19.93
N ILE A 295 -1.86 9.03 21.16
CA ILE A 295 -1.45 8.05 22.19
C ILE A 295 -2.58 7.04 22.47
N GLN A 296 -3.83 7.50 22.60
CA GLN A 296 -4.99 6.64 22.79
C GLN A 296 -5.22 5.64 21.64
N ARG A 297 -4.73 5.96 20.43
CA ARG A 297 -4.87 5.15 19.21
C ARG A 297 -3.66 4.27 18.93
N ILE A 298 -2.59 4.36 19.72
CA ILE A 298 -1.40 3.51 19.55
C ILE A 298 -1.75 2.01 19.46
N PRO A 299 -2.66 1.44 20.28
CA PRO A 299 -3.01 0.03 20.15
C PRO A 299 -3.49 -0.37 18.76
N GLU A 300 -4.24 0.51 18.07
CA GLU A 300 -4.73 0.29 16.72
C GLU A 300 -3.65 0.61 15.67
N LEU A 301 -2.87 1.67 15.86
CA LEU A 301 -1.74 2.02 15.00
C LEU A 301 -0.68 0.90 14.94
N VAL A 302 -0.40 0.23 16.07
CA VAL A 302 0.53 -0.92 16.08
C VAL A 302 0.02 -2.06 15.21
N LYS A 303 -1.29 -2.31 15.20
CA LYS A 303 -1.89 -3.34 14.33
C LYS A 303 -1.85 -2.94 12.86
N LEU A 304 -1.96 -1.64 12.57
CA LEU A 304 -1.88 -1.09 11.23
C LEU A 304 -0.45 -1.17 10.65
N SER A 305 0.54 -0.67 11.39
CA SER A 305 1.96 -0.89 11.10
C SER A 305 2.78 -0.78 12.37
N ARG A 306 3.37 -1.91 12.78
CA ARG A 306 4.24 -1.97 13.95
C ARG A 306 5.53 -1.16 13.74
N GLU A 307 6.07 -1.15 12.53
CA GLU A 307 7.31 -0.47 12.17
C GLU A 307 7.14 1.05 12.20
N CYS A 308 6.08 1.57 11.56
CA CYS A 308 5.80 3.01 11.57
C CYS A 308 5.42 3.49 12.97
N THR A 309 4.68 2.69 13.74
CA THR A 309 4.32 3.03 15.12
C THR A 309 5.55 3.08 16.02
N PHE A 310 6.48 2.12 15.89
CA PHE A 310 7.73 2.15 16.64
C PHE A 310 8.52 3.43 16.35
N VAL A 311 8.65 3.80 15.07
CA VAL A 311 9.31 5.05 14.67
C VAL A 311 8.62 6.28 15.30
N LEU A 312 7.30 6.35 15.21
CA LEU A 312 6.52 7.44 15.80
C LEU A 312 6.77 7.57 17.30
N VAL A 313 6.78 6.45 18.02
CA VAL A 313 6.98 6.43 19.47
C VAL A 313 8.38 6.90 19.84
N ILE A 314 9.41 6.44 19.15
CA ILE A 314 10.80 6.81 19.45
C ILE A 314 11.11 8.26 19.06
N ASP A 315 10.70 8.69 17.87
CA ASP A 315 11.08 10.00 17.34
C ASP A 315 10.28 11.16 17.95
N GLN A 316 8.97 10.98 18.17
CA GLN A 316 8.08 12.09 18.54
C GLN A 316 7.46 11.94 19.94
N LEU A 317 7.40 10.71 20.48
CA LEU A 317 6.73 10.42 21.76
C LEU A 317 7.67 9.81 22.81
N GLY A 318 9.00 9.97 22.66
CA GLY A 318 9.99 9.34 23.56
C GLY A 318 9.76 9.64 25.04
N GLY A 319 9.25 10.83 25.37
CA GLY A 319 8.90 11.21 26.76
C GLY A 319 7.67 10.50 27.35
N GLU A 320 6.80 9.94 26.51
CA GLU A 320 5.53 9.30 26.90
C GLU A 320 5.61 7.76 26.84
N CYS A 321 6.78 7.17 26.56
CA CYS A 321 6.96 5.73 26.39
C CYS A 321 6.36 4.88 27.54
N GLN A 322 6.54 5.31 28.80
CA GLN A 322 5.98 4.58 29.95
C GLN A 322 4.44 4.61 29.97
N ASN A 323 3.84 5.75 29.62
CA ASN A 323 2.39 5.89 29.51
C ASN A 323 1.86 4.99 28.37
N ILE A 324 2.55 4.98 27.23
CA ILE A 324 2.21 4.15 26.08
C ILE A 324 2.26 2.66 26.45
N LEU A 325 3.31 2.20 27.12
CA LEU A 325 3.41 0.82 27.60
C LEU A 325 2.26 0.49 28.56
N SER A 326 1.92 1.39 29.49
CA SER A 326 0.78 1.21 30.40
C SER A 326 -0.57 1.03 29.67
N GLN A 327 -0.78 1.74 28.56
CA GLN A 327 -1.99 1.61 27.74
C GLN A 327 -1.98 0.35 26.88
N LEU A 328 -0.80 -0.08 26.42
CA LEU A 328 -0.67 -1.32 25.67
C LEU A 328 -0.92 -2.55 26.54
N HIS A 329 -0.73 -2.49 27.87
CA HIS A 329 -1.06 -3.60 28.77
C HIS A 329 -2.55 -4.01 28.73
N SER A 330 -3.48 -3.10 28.41
CA SER A 330 -4.89 -3.48 28.20
C SER A 330 -5.17 -4.08 26.81
N HIS A 331 -4.16 -4.16 25.95
CA HIS A 331 -4.24 -4.61 24.55
C HIS A 331 -3.11 -5.60 24.23
N PRO A 332 -3.18 -6.87 24.70
CA PRO A 332 -2.06 -7.81 24.70
C PRO A 332 -1.48 -8.11 23.32
N GLN A 333 -2.31 -8.15 22.28
CA GLN A 333 -1.84 -8.36 20.90
C GLN A 333 -1.02 -7.17 20.39
N SER A 334 -1.47 -5.94 20.65
CA SER A 334 -0.74 -4.73 20.27
C SER A 334 0.55 -4.59 21.06
N LEU A 335 0.51 -4.92 22.37
CA LEU A 335 1.70 -4.99 23.20
C LEU A 335 2.71 -6.00 22.64
N PHE A 336 2.27 -7.19 22.27
CA PHE A 336 3.12 -8.21 21.67
C PHE A 336 3.80 -7.71 20.39
N LEU A 337 3.05 -7.16 19.43
CA LEU A 337 3.59 -6.64 18.17
C LEU A 337 4.57 -5.48 18.38
N PHE A 338 4.27 -4.60 19.34
CA PHE A 338 5.15 -3.50 19.71
C PHE A 338 6.46 -4.02 20.30
N LEU A 339 6.41 -4.88 21.32
CA LEU A 339 7.60 -5.47 21.96
C LEU A 339 8.41 -6.33 20.97
N LYS A 340 7.75 -7.08 20.09
CA LYS A 340 8.42 -7.81 19.00
C LYS A 340 9.28 -6.88 18.15
N THR A 341 8.76 -5.71 17.81
CA THR A 341 9.49 -4.70 17.03
C THR A 341 10.65 -4.10 17.83
N VAL A 342 10.46 -3.81 19.12
CA VAL A 342 11.54 -3.35 20.02
C VAL A 342 12.69 -4.36 20.06
N ILE A 343 12.38 -5.65 20.23
CA ILE A 343 13.37 -6.74 20.29
C ILE A 343 14.03 -6.94 18.92
N ASP A 344 13.27 -6.93 17.82
CA ASP A 344 13.81 -7.05 16.47
C ASP A 344 14.83 -5.93 16.17
N VAL A 345 14.52 -4.68 16.56
CA VAL A 345 15.42 -3.53 16.43
C VAL A 345 16.65 -3.71 17.30
N HIS A 346 16.48 -4.15 18.55
CA HIS A 346 17.59 -4.34 19.49
C HIS A 346 18.59 -5.40 19.00
N VAL A 347 18.10 -6.50 18.42
CA VAL A 347 18.93 -7.62 17.93
C VAL A 347 19.53 -7.33 16.56
N SER A 348 18.74 -6.80 15.62
CA SER A 348 19.17 -6.62 14.22
C SER A 348 19.80 -5.26 13.93
N GLY A 349 19.53 -4.25 14.75
CA GLY A 349 19.92 -2.86 14.50
C GLY A 349 19.21 -2.22 13.29
N THR A 350 18.20 -2.87 12.72
CA THR A 350 17.52 -2.43 11.49
C THR A 350 16.01 -2.61 11.57
N LEU A 351 15.27 -1.74 10.89
CA LEU A 351 13.83 -1.86 10.66
C LEU A 351 13.59 -2.05 9.17
N ASN A 352 13.03 -3.19 8.78
CA ASN A 352 12.60 -3.42 7.42
C ASN A 352 11.17 -2.89 7.26
N PHE A 353 11.00 -1.85 6.46
CA PHE A 353 9.68 -1.37 6.08
C PHE A 353 9.19 -2.23 4.91
N SER A 354 8.00 -2.80 5.04
CA SER A 354 7.33 -3.58 3.99
C SER A 354 6.84 -2.71 2.82
N VAL A 355 7.12 -1.40 2.83
CA VAL A 355 6.72 -0.50 1.75
C VAL A 355 7.52 -0.85 0.50
N PRO A 356 6.86 -1.22 -0.62
CA PRO A 356 7.56 -1.50 -1.86
C PRO A 356 8.30 -0.26 -2.35
N GLU A 357 9.62 -0.33 -2.44
CA GLU A 357 10.43 0.60 -3.25
C GLU A 357 10.00 0.58 -4.75
N ALA A 358 9.17 -0.40 -5.14
CA ALA A 358 8.74 -0.64 -6.52
C ALA A 358 7.67 0.35 -7.03
N ASP A 359 6.87 0.99 -6.19
CA ASP A 359 5.83 1.93 -6.66
C ASP A 359 6.37 3.31 -7.03
N PHE A 360 7.66 3.57 -6.81
CA PHE A 360 8.30 4.79 -7.30
C PHE A 360 8.57 4.77 -8.81
N ASN A 361 8.59 3.58 -9.44
CA ASN A 361 8.98 3.42 -10.84
C ASN A 361 7.85 2.94 -11.77
N THR A 362 6.61 2.93 -11.31
CA THR A 362 5.46 2.64 -12.18
C THR A 362 5.18 3.85 -13.07
N HIS A 363 5.98 3.96 -14.13
CA HIS A 363 5.73 4.76 -15.30
C HIS A 363 4.30 4.52 -15.78
N ASN A 364 3.36 5.42 -15.49
CA ASN A 364 2.27 5.85 -16.40
C ASN A 364 1.23 6.80 -15.79
N LEU A 365 1.39 7.28 -14.56
CA LEU A 365 0.65 8.46 -14.06
C LEU A 365 1.62 9.28 -13.21
N ARG A 366 2.37 10.19 -13.85
CA ARG A 366 3.12 11.23 -13.13
C ARG A 366 2.12 12.15 -12.42
N LEU A 367 1.71 11.73 -11.22
CA LEU A 367 1.25 12.58 -10.14
C LEU A 367 2.43 13.47 -9.76
N ASN A 368 2.56 14.61 -10.45
CA ASN A 368 3.59 15.62 -10.13
C ASN A 368 3.41 16.20 -8.71
N ASP A 369 2.32 15.86 -8.01
CA ASP A 369 2.04 16.12 -6.60
C ASP A 369 1.85 14.82 -5.79
N THR A 370 2.70 13.79 -6.00
CA THR A 370 2.96 12.86 -4.89
C THR A 370 3.57 13.69 -3.77
N CYS A 371 2.72 14.06 -2.79
CA CYS A 371 2.97 15.01 -1.72
C CYS A 371 4.43 15.00 -1.27
N ASN A 372 5.10 16.14 -1.36
CA ASN A 372 6.44 16.32 -0.78
C ASN A 372 6.48 15.80 0.67
N GLU A 373 5.35 15.91 1.40
CA GLU A 373 5.14 15.35 2.75
C GLU A 373 5.49 13.86 2.87
N LEU A 374 5.00 13.00 1.95
CA LEU A 374 5.28 11.56 1.99
C LEU A 374 6.75 11.28 1.69
N LYS A 375 7.33 11.99 0.71
CA LYS A 375 8.76 11.87 0.36
C LYS A 375 9.66 12.28 1.51
N ASP A 376 9.30 13.37 2.19
CA ASP A 376 10.02 13.88 3.35
C ASP A 376 9.90 12.92 4.54
N TYR A 377 8.70 12.36 4.77
CA TYR A 377 8.46 11.35 5.80
C TYR A 377 9.26 10.08 5.53
N PHE A 378 9.27 9.55 4.31
CA PHE A 378 10.09 8.40 3.95
C PHE A 378 11.57 8.69 4.11
N LYS A 379 12.05 9.84 3.64
CA LYS A 379 13.45 10.24 3.82
C LYS A 379 13.82 10.31 5.31
N LYS A 380 12.90 10.76 6.17
CA LYS A 380 13.09 10.77 7.61
C LYS A 380 13.20 9.34 8.17
N ILE A 381 12.25 8.46 7.82
CA ILE A 381 12.24 7.05 8.23
C ILE A 381 13.51 6.32 7.77
N SER A 382 13.94 6.50 6.52
CA SER A 382 15.14 5.84 5.99
C SER A 382 16.44 6.28 6.70
N ASN A 383 16.44 7.46 7.33
CA ASN A 383 17.59 7.99 8.07
C ASN A 383 17.55 7.67 9.57
N LEU A 384 16.40 7.34 10.13
CA LEU A 384 16.23 6.99 11.55
C LEU A 384 17.10 5.81 12.02
N PRO A 385 17.29 4.71 11.25
CA PRO A 385 18.19 3.63 11.64
C PRO A 385 19.63 4.06 11.98
N LYS A 386 20.09 5.21 11.47
CA LYS A 386 21.44 5.73 11.72
C LYS A 386 21.55 6.61 12.98
N ILE A 387 20.42 7.00 13.57
CA ILE A 387 20.33 7.99 14.66
C ILE A 387 19.97 7.34 16.02
N LEU A 388 19.60 6.05 16.02
CA LEU A 388 19.01 5.31 17.15
C LEU A 388 19.91 5.06 18.38
N HIS A 389 21.04 5.74 18.59
CA HIS A 389 21.94 5.39 19.70
C HIS A 389 21.68 6.07 21.05
N ASN A 390 20.81 7.09 21.14
CA ASN A 390 20.65 7.82 22.42
C ASN A 390 19.28 7.69 23.13
N ASP A 391 18.17 7.35 22.45
CA ASP A 391 16.81 7.35 23.05
C ASP A 391 16.07 6.00 22.91
N MET A 392 16.79 4.88 22.81
CA MET A 392 16.14 3.57 22.73
C MET A 392 15.41 3.22 24.04
N ILE A 393 14.23 2.61 23.90
CA ILE A 393 13.59 1.88 24.98
C ILE A 393 14.60 0.86 25.51
N GLN A 394 15.03 1.03 26.75
CA GLN A 394 15.94 0.08 27.39
C GLN A 394 15.23 -1.26 27.52
N VAL A 395 15.80 -2.29 26.90
CA VAL A 395 15.32 -3.66 27.03
C VAL A 395 15.77 -4.17 28.41
N THR A 396 14.90 -4.02 29.41
CA THR A 396 15.14 -4.53 30.76
C THR A 396 14.72 -5.99 30.87
N ASP A 397 15.17 -6.67 31.93
CA ASP A 397 14.78 -8.05 32.22
C ASP A 397 13.26 -8.22 32.32
N GLU A 398 12.54 -7.25 32.91
CA GLU A 398 11.07 -7.31 33.01
C GLU A 398 10.40 -7.22 31.64
N LEU A 399 10.95 -6.40 30.73
CA LEU A 399 10.40 -6.24 29.37
C LEU A 399 10.66 -7.50 28.53
N THR A 400 11.83 -8.12 28.68
CA THR A 400 12.16 -9.41 28.06
C THR A 400 11.24 -10.51 28.54
N GLU A 401 10.95 -10.58 29.85
CA GLU A 401 10.03 -11.56 30.42
C GLU A 401 8.60 -11.38 29.95
N LEU A 402 8.11 -10.14 29.94
CA LEU A 402 6.80 -9.79 29.39
C LEU A 402 6.70 -10.15 27.90
N TYR A 403 7.75 -9.88 27.13
CA TYR A 403 7.80 -10.29 25.72
C TYR A 403 7.77 -11.81 25.57
N LEU A 404 8.55 -12.55 26.37
CA LEU A 404 8.58 -14.01 26.35
C LEU A 404 7.22 -14.61 26.70
N GLU A 405 6.54 -14.05 27.71
CA GLU A 405 5.18 -14.46 28.08
C GLU A 405 4.22 -14.32 26.90
N LEU A 406 4.24 -13.16 26.23
CA LEU A 406 3.40 -12.92 25.06
C LEU A 406 3.83 -13.77 23.85
N LEU A 407 5.11 -14.04 23.69
CA LEU A 407 5.64 -14.92 22.64
C LEU A 407 5.13 -16.35 22.82
N CYS A 408 5.09 -16.85 24.06
CA CYS A 408 4.48 -18.14 24.38
C CYS A 408 2.99 -18.19 24.03
N GLN A 409 2.25 -17.09 24.22
CA GLN A 409 0.82 -17.00 23.91
C GLN A 409 0.52 -16.93 22.40
N TYR A 410 1.26 -16.11 21.66
CA TYR A 410 0.94 -15.78 20.27
C TYR A 410 1.76 -16.57 19.24
N GLU A 411 3.01 -16.92 19.55
CA GLU A 411 3.95 -17.58 18.62
C GLU A 411 4.86 -18.59 19.35
N SER A 412 4.27 -19.60 20.00
CA SER A 412 4.99 -20.59 20.82
C SER A 412 6.16 -21.30 20.09
N ASN A 413 6.02 -21.54 18.78
CA ASN A 413 7.06 -22.17 17.95
C ASN A 413 8.33 -21.30 17.79
N SER A 414 8.23 -19.99 18.00
CA SER A 414 9.35 -19.05 17.87
C SER A 414 10.14 -18.89 19.18
N VAL A 415 9.62 -19.41 20.30
CA VAL A 415 10.18 -19.21 21.63
C VAL A 415 11.59 -19.78 21.76
N LEU A 416 11.81 -21.03 21.31
CA LEU A 416 13.13 -21.65 21.35
C LEU A 416 14.17 -20.84 20.56
N LYS A 417 13.81 -20.44 19.32
CA LYS A 417 14.68 -19.64 18.46
C LYS A 417 15.04 -18.29 19.10
N PHE A 418 14.09 -17.66 19.78
CA PHE A 418 14.33 -16.42 20.51
C PHE A 418 15.35 -16.64 21.64
N LEU A 419 15.15 -17.67 22.48
CA LEU A 419 16.05 -17.99 23.60
C LEU A 419 17.46 -18.41 23.17
N GLU A 420 17.61 -18.96 21.96
CA GLU A 420 18.90 -19.29 21.36
C GLU A 420 19.64 -18.05 20.80
N THR A 421 18.90 -17.01 20.41
CA THR A 421 19.46 -15.83 19.72
C THR A 421 19.70 -14.66 20.69
N PHE A 422 18.90 -14.55 21.74
CA PHE A 422 18.92 -13.42 22.67
C PHE A 422 19.59 -13.82 23.98
N ASP A 423 20.75 -13.25 24.34
CA ASP A 423 21.53 -13.74 25.49
C ASP A 423 21.16 -13.12 26.86
N ASN A 424 20.37 -12.03 26.88
CA ASN A 424 20.10 -11.25 28.10
C ASN A 424 18.73 -11.56 28.72
N TYR A 425 18.61 -12.69 29.41
CA TYR A 425 17.37 -13.05 30.14
C TYR A 425 17.64 -13.78 31.46
N ARG A 426 16.67 -13.73 32.39
CA ARG A 426 16.73 -14.45 33.67
C ARG A 426 16.23 -15.88 33.51
N LEU A 427 17.16 -16.84 33.56
CA LEU A 427 16.89 -18.28 33.34
C LEU A 427 15.71 -18.82 34.16
N ASP A 428 15.67 -18.55 35.46
CA ASP A 428 14.64 -19.11 36.36
C ASP A 428 13.22 -18.62 36.01
N ASN A 429 13.07 -17.32 35.73
CA ASN A 429 11.78 -16.73 35.36
C ASN A 429 11.33 -17.18 33.97
N CYS A 430 12.24 -17.18 33.00
CA CYS A 430 11.93 -17.65 31.65
C CYS A 430 11.53 -19.14 31.65
N LEU A 431 12.20 -19.96 32.46
CA LEU A 431 11.87 -21.37 32.62
C LEU A 431 10.46 -21.54 33.17
N LYS A 432 10.12 -20.79 34.23
CA LYS A 432 8.79 -20.80 34.82
C LYS A 432 7.71 -20.43 33.80
N ILE A 433 7.93 -19.36 33.03
CA ILE A 433 7.01 -18.95 31.95
C ILE A 433 6.84 -20.08 30.92
N CYS A 434 7.93 -20.65 30.39
CA CYS A 434 7.83 -21.72 29.40
C CYS A 434 7.09 -22.95 29.94
N GLN A 435 7.27 -23.30 31.22
CA GLN A 435 6.54 -24.38 31.87
C GLN A 435 5.05 -24.08 32.03
N GLU A 436 4.69 -22.86 32.45
CA GLU A 436 3.29 -22.42 32.63
C GLU A 436 2.50 -22.45 31.31
N TYR A 437 3.13 -22.03 30.22
CA TYR A 437 2.52 -22.04 28.87
C TYR A 437 2.70 -23.37 28.12
N GLY A 438 3.39 -24.35 28.71
CA GLY A 438 3.57 -25.68 28.11
C GLY A 438 4.48 -25.73 26.88
N VAL A 439 5.41 -24.78 26.74
CA VAL A 439 6.39 -24.74 25.64
C VAL A 439 7.57 -25.64 25.99
N LYS A 440 7.40 -26.94 25.71
CA LYS A 440 8.27 -28.02 26.21
C LYS A 440 9.71 -27.97 25.71
N ASP A 441 9.91 -27.65 24.44
CA ASP A 441 11.23 -27.56 23.79
C ASP A 441 12.06 -26.40 24.38
N ALA A 442 11.45 -25.22 24.51
CA ALA A 442 12.06 -24.06 25.16
C ALA A 442 12.36 -24.31 26.65
N ALA A 443 11.42 -24.92 27.38
CA ALA A 443 11.63 -25.27 28.78
C ALA A 443 12.75 -26.31 28.96
N ALA A 444 12.84 -27.32 28.09
CA ALA A 444 13.92 -28.31 28.12
C ALA A 444 15.29 -27.66 27.82
N PHE A 445 15.33 -26.72 26.87
CA PHE A 445 16.53 -25.93 26.58
C PHE A 445 16.99 -25.13 27.81
N LEU A 446 16.06 -24.45 28.50
CA LEU A 446 16.39 -23.68 29.71
C LEU A 446 16.83 -24.59 30.87
N LEU A 447 16.19 -25.75 31.07
CA LEU A 447 16.60 -26.76 32.06
C LEU A 447 18.03 -27.27 31.81
N GLU A 448 18.37 -27.54 30.54
CA GLU A 448 19.73 -27.92 30.14
C GLU A 448 20.75 -26.82 30.53
N ARG A 449 20.41 -25.53 30.35
CA ARG A 449 21.29 -24.41 30.72
C ARG A 449 21.44 -24.22 32.23
N VAL A 450 20.37 -24.41 32.99
CA VAL A 450 20.38 -24.39 34.46
C VAL A 450 21.18 -25.57 35.04
N GLY A 451 21.35 -26.63 34.25
CA GLY A 451 22.10 -27.84 34.61
C GLY A 451 21.23 -29.01 35.05
N ASP A 452 19.91 -28.87 35.03
CA ASP A 452 18.97 -29.96 35.31
C ASP A 452 18.64 -30.73 34.03
N VAL A 453 19.64 -31.47 33.55
CA VAL A 453 19.54 -32.27 32.31
C VAL A 453 18.53 -33.41 32.46
N GLY A 454 18.35 -33.94 33.67
CA GLY A 454 17.39 -35.02 33.95
C GLY A 454 15.95 -34.56 33.72
N SER A 455 15.56 -33.43 34.30
CA SER A 455 14.22 -32.85 34.07
C SER A 455 14.03 -32.43 32.61
N ALA A 456 15.08 -31.93 31.95
CA ALA A 456 15.03 -31.61 30.52
C ALA A 456 14.70 -32.84 29.66
N LEU A 457 15.34 -33.98 29.95
CA LEU A 457 15.10 -35.24 29.24
C LEU A 457 13.67 -35.74 29.46
N VAL A 458 13.21 -35.78 30.72
CA VAL A 458 11.84 -36.17 31.05
C VAL A 458 10.81 -35.29 30.31
N LEU A 459 11.08 -33.99 30.20
CA LEU A 459 10.19 -33.06 29.53
C LEU A 459 10.14 -33.28 28.00
N LEU A 460 11.30 -33.47 27.34
CA LEU A 460 11.35 -33.77 25.90
C LEU A 460 10.61 -35.07 25.57
N MET A 461 10.73 -36.06 26.45
CA MET A 461 10.15 -37.39 26.27
C MET A 461 8.68 -37.48 26.67
N SER A 462 8.12 -36.41 27.25
CA SER A 462 6.74 -36.40 27.71
C SER A 462 5.74 -36.59 26.56
N GLY A 463 4.91 -37.63 26.65
CA GLY A 463 3.93 -37.99 25.62
C GLY A 463 4.53 -38.76 24.43
N ILE A 464 5.74 -39.33 24.56
CA ILE A 464 6.30 -40.24 23.55
C ILE A 464 5.44 -41.50 23.39
N ASP A 465 4.93 -42.06 24.48
CA ASP A 465 4.07 -43.25 24.47
C ASP A 465 2.80 -43.01 23.65
N GLU A 466 2.13 -41.88 23.85
CA GLU A 466 0.95 -41.48 23.07
C GLU A 466 1.27 -41.34 21.57
N LYS A 467 2.46 -40.81 21.23
CA LYS A 467 2.91 -40.69 19.83
C LYS A 467 3.22 -42.05 19.22
N ILE A 468 3.80 -42.96 20.00
CA ILE A 468 4.06 -44.35 19.58
C ILE A 468 2.73 -45.09 19.38
N GLU A 469 1.78 -44.97 20.29
CA GLU A 469 0.44 -45.58 20.15
C GLU A 469 -0.30 -45.05 18.92
N LEU A 470 -0.23 -43.74 18.65
CA LEU A 470 -0.80 -43.13 17.46
C LEU A 470 -0.12 -43.67 16.18
N LEU A 471 1.21 -43.78 16.19
CA LEU A 471 1.96 -44.38 15.08
C LEU A 471 1.55 -45.83 14.85
N VAL A 472 1.48 -46.65 15.91
CA VAL A 472 1.05 -48.05 15.84
C VAL A 472 -0.36 -48.15 15.26
N THR A 473 -1.29 -47.31 15.72
CA THR A 473 -2.67 -47.29 15.24
C THR A 473 -2.75 -46.88 13.75
N THR A 474 -2.03 -45.83 13.34
CA THR A 474 -1.99 -45.38 11.94
C THR A 474 -1.35 -46.43 11.03
N VAL A 475 -0.28 -47.09 11.48
CA VAL A 475 0.35 -48.21 10.76
C VAL A 475 -0.63 -49.37 10.60
N GLN A 476 -1.35 -49.73 11.66
CA GLN A 476 -2.30 -50.84 11.64
C GLN A 476 -3.49 -50.56 10.71
N ASN A 477 -4.08 -49.37 10.77
CA ASN A 477 -5.14 -48.95 9.84
C ASN A 477 -4.68 -48.97 8.38
N LYS A 478 -3.47 -48.47 8.09
CA LYS A 478 -2.90 -48.49 6.73
C LYS A 478 -2.53 -49.90 6.27
N PHE A 479 -2.13 -50.76 7.20
CA PHE A 479 -1.87 -52.17 6.91
C PHE A 479 -3.18 -52.87 6.49
N ASP A 480 -4.27 -52.62 7.21
CA ASP A 480 -5.59 -53.17 6.93
C ASP A 480 -6.16 -52.67 5.59
N GLU A 481 -5.98 -51.38 5.24
CA GLU A 481 -6.41 -50.82 3.95
C GLU A 481 -5.61 -51.34 2.74
N MET A 482 -4.33 -51.67 2.92
CA MET A 482 -3.38 -51.91 1.83
C MET A 482 -3.12 -53.39 1.53
N THR A 483 -3.73 -54.33 2.27
CA THR A 483 -3.67 -55.79 2.02
C THR A 483 -4.13 -56.21 0.61
N SER A 484 -4.67 -55.30 -0.19
CA SER A 484 -5.06 -55.50 -1.60
C SER A 484 -3.93 -55.32 -2.64
N ARG A 485 -2.78 -54.74 -2.28
CA ARG A 485 -1.62 -54.52 -3.18
C ARG A 485 -0.37 -55.17 -2.59
N LYS A 486 0.19 -56.18 -3.25
CA LYS A 486 1.46 -56.82 -2.85
C LYS A 486 2.62 -55.83 -2.98
N LEU A 487 2.92 -55.07 -1.92
CA LEU A 487 4.17 -54.31 -1.79
C LEU A 487 5.24 -55.17 -1.10
N SER A 488 6.52 -54.87 -1.38
CA SER A 488 7.64 -55.45 -0.64
C SER A 488 7.79 -54.81 0.75
N ASP A 489 8.36 -55.55 1.71
CA ASP A 489 8.56 -55.08 3.08
C ASP A 489 9.38 -53.76 3.15
N ILE A 490 10.31 -53.56 2.20
CA ILE A 490 11.16 -52.37 2.12
C ILE A 490 10.37 -51.15 1.68
N GLU A 491 9.49 -51.29 0.68
CA GLU A 491 8.63 -50.19 0.22
C GLU A 491 7.59 -49.82 1.28
N TRP A 492 7.13 -50.80 2.05
CA TRP A 492 6.22 -50.59 3.16
C TRP A 492 6.88 -49.80 4.30
N LEU A 493 8.10 -50.18 4.68
CA LEU A 493 8.89 -49.44 5.69
C LEU A 493 9.19 -48.00 5.26
N ALA A 494 9.59 -47.79 3.99
CA ALA A 494 9.82 -46.45 3.46
C ALA A 494 8.56 -45.58 3.60
N LYS A 495 7.39 -46.14 3.27
CA LYS A 495 6.10 -45.44 3.36
C LYS A 495 5.66 -45.15 4.79
N ILE A 496 6.07 -45.96 5.77
CA ILE A 496 5.83 -45.71 7.20
C ILE A 496 6.72 -44.60 7.71
N LEU A 497 7.99 -44.57 7.29
CA LEU A 497 8.93 -43.52 7.68
C LEU A 497 8.56 -42.14 7.13
N GLU A 498 7.71 -42.09 6.10
CA GLU A 498 7.12 -40.86 5.55
C GLU A 498 5.82 -40.42 6.27
N LEU A 499 5.34 -41.18 7.28
CA LEU A 499 4.15 -40.79 8.05
C LEU A 499 4.45 -39.63 8.99
N LYS A 500 3.46 -38.74 9.17
CA LYS A 500 3.55 -37.61 10.11
C LYS A 500 3.81 -38.07 11.54
N GLU A 501 3.19 -39.17 11.92
CA GLU A 501 3.34 -39.82 13.22
C GLU A 501 4.76 -40.39 13.42
N ALA A 502 5.36 -40.92 12.36
CA ALA A 502 6.73 -41.43 12.39
C ALA A 502 7.74 -40.28 12.52
N TYR A 503 7.51 -39.17 11.81
CA TYR A 503 8.29 -37.94 12.00
C TYR A 503 8.20 -37.44 13.45
N ALA A 504 7.01 -37.39 14.04
CA ALA A 504 6.81 -36.91 15.40
C ALA A 504 7.57 -37.74 16.46
N VAL A 505 7.57 -39.07 16.35
CA VAL A 505 8.35 -39.95 17.24
C VAL A 505 9.85 -39.76 17.02
N ARG A 506 10.27 -39.70 15.74
CA ARG A 506 11.67 -39.55 15.37
C ARG A 506 12.25 -38.22 15.86
N ASP A 507 11.50 -37.14 15.80
CA ASP A 507 11.94 -35.81 16.21
C ASP A 507 12.17 -35.75 17.73
N VAL A 508 11.26 -36.35 18.53
CA VAL A 508 11.44 -36.49 19.99
C VAL A 508 12.69 -37.29 20.32
N LEU A 509 12.93 -38.39 19.60
CA LEU A 509 14.12 -39.22 19.81
C LEU A 509 15.40 -38.51 19.44
N HIS A 510 15.44 -37.82 18.29
CA HIS A 510 16.60 -37.05 17.90
C HIS A 510 16.91 -35.94 18.90
N ALA A 511 15.89 -35.23 19.40
CA ALA A 511 16.07 -34.20 20.42
C ALA A 511 16.64 -34.79 21.73
N SER A 512 16.08 -35.91 22.19
CA SER A 512 16.48 -36.58 23.43
C SER A 512 17.90 -37.19 23.35
N ILE A 513 18.22 -37.86 22.23
CA ILE A 513 19.57 -38.36 21.96
C ILE A 513 20.56 -37.20 21.89
N GLY A 514 20.20 -36.11 21.20
CA GLY A 514 21.03 -34.91 21.11
C GLY A 514 21.32 -34.31 22.48
N LEU A 515 20.32 -34.24 23.37
CA LEU A 515 20.46 -33.77 24.75
C LEU A 515 21.48 -34.63 25.52
N CYS A 516 21.32 -35.96 25.48
CA CYS A 516 22.24 -36.87 26.16
C CYS A 516 23.68 -36.75 25.63
N GLN A 517 23.84 -36.68 24.30
CA GLN A 517 25.15 -36.55 23.66
C GLN A 517 25.89 -35.27 24.07
N ARG A 518 25.20 -34.12 24.07
CA ARG A 518 25.80 -32.83 24.46
C ARG A 518 26.27 -32.81 25.91
N ASN A 519 25.56 -33.52 26.80
CA ASN A 519 25.82 -33.47 28.23
C ASN A 519 26.69 -34.63 28.75
N THR A 520 26.94 -35.68 27.95
CA THR A 520 27.78 -36.84 28.32
C THR A 520 29.18 -36.44 28.80
N GLN A 521 29.77 -35.38 28.24
CA GLN A 521 31.10 -34.91 28.65
C GLN A 521 31.08 -33.95 29.85
N ARG A 522 29.92 -33.33 30.13
CA ARG A 522 29.75 -32.36 31.22
C ARG A 522 29.37 -33.01 32.55
N LEU A 523 28.60 -34.09 32.48
CA LEU A 523 28.11 -34.83 33.64
C LEU A 523 29.16 -35.81 34.15
N ASP A 524 29.01 -36.23 35.41
CA ASP A 524 29.81 -37.34 35.91
C ASP A 524 29.36 -38.68 35.27
N ARG A 525 30.17 -39.72 35.45
CA ARG A 525 29.91 -41.03 34.81
C ARG A 525 28.57 -41.63 35.26
N GLN A 526 28.20 -41.47 36.52
CA GLN A 526 27.01 -42.09 37.08
C GLN A 526 25.75 -41.36 36.63
N GLU A 527 25.78 -40.03 36.60
CA GLU A 527 24.72 -39.16 36.08
C GLU A 527 24.52 -39.36 34.58
N SER A 528 25.62 -39.44 33.81
CA SER A 528 25.58 -39.74 32.38
C SER A 528 24.96 -41.11 32.11
N ASP A 529 25.42 -42.15 32.81
CA ASP A 529 24.87 -43.50 32.66
C ASP A 529 23.37 -43.53 32.99
N SER A 530 22.95 -42.88 34.09
CA SER A 530 21.54 -42.78 34.49
C SER A 530 20.69 -42.06 33.43
N LEU A 531 21.21 -41.00 32.81
CA LEU A 531 20.51 -40.25 31.77
C LEU A 531 20.27 -41.09 30.51
N TRP A 532 21.29 -41.83 30.07
CA TRP A 532 21.18 -42.73 28.93
C TRP A 532 20.24 -43.90 29.22
N PHE A 533 20.31 -44.51 30.40
CA PHE A 533 19.40 -45.60 30.78
C PHE A 533 17.95 -45.15 30.82
N HIS A 534 17.65 -43.96 31.35
CA HIS A 534 16.30 -43.41 31.34
C HIS A 534 15.73 -43.26 29.91
N LEU A 535 16.56 -42.84 28.95
CA LEU A 535 16.19 -42.77 27.53
C LEU A 535 15.93 -44.15 26.91
N PHE A 536 16.69 -45.16 27.30
CA PHE A 536 16.50 -46.52 26.80
C PHE A 536 15.26 -47.19 27.41
N ASP A 537 15.01 -46.98 28.69
CA ASP A 537 13.92 -47.61 29.43
C ASP A 537 12.55 -47.14 28.92
N SER A 538 12.39 -45.85 28.60
CA SER A 538 11.17 -45.33 27.99
C SER A 538 10.90 -45.85 26.57
N MET A 539 11.92 -46.37 25.89
CA MET A 539 11.81 -46.93 24.55
C MET A 539 11.46 -48.41 24.56
N GLN A 540 11.49 -49.04 25.74
CA GLN A 540 10.95 -50.38 25.91
C GLN A 540 9.43 -50.26 26.06
N PRO A 541 8.64 -50.85 25.14
CA PRO A 541 7.23 -51.01 25.39
C PRO A 541 7.06 -51.86 26.65
N ASN A 542 6.09 -51.53 27.50
CA ASN A 542 5.55 -52.48 28.47
C ASN A 542 4.92 -53.65 27.67
N LEU A 543 5.76 -54.61 27.28
CA LEU A 543 5.41 -55.83 26.56
C LEU A 543 4.77 -56.86 27.49
#